data_AF-A0A7Y5PMW7-F1
#
_entry.id   AF-A0A7Y5PMW7-F1
#
_cell.length_a   1.000
_cell.length_b   1.000
_cell.length_c   1.000
_cell.angle_alpha   90.00
_cell.angle_beta   90.00
_cell.angle_gamma   90.00
#
_symmetry.space_group_name_H-M   'P 1'
#
loop_
_entity.id
_entity.type
_entity.pdbx_description
1 polymer ?
#
loop_
_entity_poly.entity_id
_entity_poly.type
_entity_poly.pdbx_seq_one_letter_code
_entity_poly.pdbx_strand_id
1 'polypeptide(L)'
;MIVRPRPRGIEYFLVLHGSILPTIWLKLAITVVTAVLVTLAHGALFHVKVILTPMPFSLMGLALAIFLGFRNSASYERFWEGRKLWGALVVASRDLARQFESFLRPAGGGADDAAELAHTRHRMTRGVIAYAHALRHQLRDSDPTADFDRLLPADWRPALALACHRPAAILQRLGGDLRLCIERGWVTPVLAQEIDRSFSRLGEVLGGCERIRSTPIPFSYSVLLHRTVYVYCYLLPFGLVDTIGNFTPLVVGIVAYTFFGLDAIGDEIEEPFGTTANDLPLAALSHTVEADLRELNGEGGAPPMPKAVNYCLQ
;
A
#
# COMPACT_ATOMS: atom_id res chain seq x y z
N MET A 1 7.63 -1.03 2.61
CA MET A 1 8.22 -0.01 1.73
C MET A 1 9.72 0.07 1.88
N ILE A 2 10.46 -0.01 0.78
CA ILE A 2 11.90 0.17 0.79
C ILE A 2 12.23 1.65 1.02
N VAL A 3 12.98 1.91 2.09
CA VAL A 3 13.57 3.21 2.41
C VAL A 3 15.09 3.02 2.34
N ARG A 4 15.66 3.33 1.17
CA ARG A 4 17.10 3.20 0.91
C ARG A 4 17.72 4.56 0.60
N PRO A 5 18.92 4.89 1.11
CA PRO A 5 19.68 6.03 0.59
C PRO A 5 19.93 5.84 -0.92
N ARG A 6 19.84 6.91 -1.71
CA ARG A 6 19.94 6.86 -3.19
C ARG A 6 21.25 6.18 -3.62
N PRO A 7 21.21 4.99 -4.26
CA PRO A 7 22.40 4.34 -4.80
C PRO A 7 23.08 5.20 -5.87
N ARG A 8 24.38 5.01 -6.10
CA ARG A 8 25.14 5.78 -7.11
C ARG A 8 25.46 4.92 -8.35
N GLY A 9 25.03 5.41 -9.53
CA GLY A 9 25.46 4.90 -10.84
C GLY A 9 25.29 3.37 -11.00
N ILE A 10 26.42 2.65 -11.04
CA ILE A 10 26.48 1.19 -11.28
C ILE A 10 25.75 0.39 -10.18
N GLU A 11 25.64 0.94 -8.97
CA GLU A 11 24.96 0.27 -7.86
C GLU A 11 23.49 -0.04 -8.18
N TYR A 12 22.82 0.76 -9.02
CA TYR A 12 21.44 0.48 -9.47
C TYR A 12 21.32 -0.85 -10.23
N PHE A 13 22.35 -1.22 -10.99
CA PHE A 13 22.35 -2.47 -11.76
C PHE A 13 22.57 -3.71 -10.89
N LEU A 14 23.11 -3.54 -9.68
CA LEU A 14 23.43 -4.62 -8.75
C LEU A 14 22.39 -4.80 -7.63
N VAL A 15 21.33 -3.99 -7.61
CA VAL A 15 20.25 -4.10 -6.61
C VAL A 15 19.32 -5.24 -6.96
N LEU A 16 19.36 -6.31 -6.16
CA LEU A 16 18.46 -7.45 -6.29
C LEU A 16 17.28 -7.38 -5.30
N HIS A 17 17.50 -6.88 -4.08
CA HIS A 17 16.43 -6.72 -3.10
C HIS A 17 15.58 -5.50 -3.44
N GLY A 18 14.30 -5.73 -3.74
CA GLY A 18 13.34 -4.67 -4.10
C GLY A 18 13.36 -4.26 -5.56
N SER A 19 14.17 -4.92 -6.40
CA SER A 19 14.06 -4.75 -7.84
C SER A 19 13.04 -5.73 -8.41
N ILE A 20 12.62 -5.47 -9.64
CA ILE A 20 11.63 -6.31 -10.33
C ILE A 20 12.22 -7.62 -10.87
N LEU A 21 13.56 -7.72 -10.92
CA LEU A 21 14.27 -8.83 -11.54
C LEU A 21 13.92 -10.20 -10.91
N PRO A 22 13.87 -10.37 -9.57
CA PRO A 22 13.43 -11.62 -8.94
C PRO A 22 11.96 -11.98 -9.21
N THR A 23 11.14 -11.05 -9.67
CA THR A 23 9.74 -11.31 -10.05
C THR A 23 9.66 -11.84 -11.48
N ILE A 24 10.55 -11.40 -12.38
CA ILE A 24 10.49 -11.72 -13.82
C ILE A 24 11.58 -12.69 -14.31
N TRP A 25 12.53 -13.09 -13.47
CA TRP A 25 13.73 -13.84 -13.89
C TRP A 25 13.42 -15.11 -14.69
N LEU A 26 12.39 -15.87 -14.32
CA LEU A 26 12.03 -17.10 -15.00
C LEU A 26 11.54 -16.81 -16.42
N LYS A 27 10.66 -15.81 -16.57
CA LYS A 27 10.11 -15.37 -17.87
C LYS A 27 11.24 -14.86 -18.76
N LEU A 28 12.12 -14.04 -18.19
CA LEU A 28 13.29 -13.50 -18.89
C LEU A 28 14.25 -14.61 -19.34
N ALA A 29 14.55 -15.57 -18.45
CA ALA A 29 15.41 -16.71 -18.77
C ALA A 29 14.83 -17.57 -19.89
N ILE A 30 13.53 -17.89 -19.85
CA ILE A 30 12.83 -18.62 -20.91
C ILE A 30 12.94 -17.86 -22.24
N THR A 31 12.72 -16.54 -22.24
CA THR A 31 12.84 -15.73 -23.47
C THR A 31 14.26 -15.71 -24.02
N VAL A 32 15.28 -15.56 -23.16
CA VAL A 32 16.68 -15.57 -23.59
C VAL A 32 17.09 -16.94 -24.13
N VAL A 33 16.70 -18.03 -23.46
CA VAL A 33 16.93 -19.40 -23.94
C VAL A 33 16.25 -19.61 -25.29
N THR A 34 15.00 -19.18 -25.43
CA THR A 34 14.28 -19.23 -26.71
C THR A 34 15.03 -18.45 -27.79
N ALA A 35 15.55 -17.26 -27.48
CA ALA A 35 16.32 -16.46 -28.42
C ALA A 35 17.61 -17.16 -28.85
N VAL A 36 18.34 -17.79 -27.91
CA VAL A 36 19.53 -18.59 -28.21
C VAL A 36 19.18 -19.75 -29.14
N LEU A 37 18.12 -20.50 -28.86
CA LEU A 37 17.68 -21.62 -29.70
C LEU A 37 17.31 -21.17 -31.11
N VAL A 38 16.57 -20.06 -31.24
CA VAL A 38 16.20 -19.49 -32.54
C VAL A 38 17.44 -19.04 -33.33
N THR A 39 18.41 -18.42 -32.66
CA THR A 39 19.68 -18.02 -33.28
C THR A 39 20.47 -19.24 -33.76
N LEU A 40 20.62 -20.28 -32.93
CA LEU A 40 21.33 -21.51 -33.32
C LEU A 40 20.65 -22.24 -34.49
N ALA A 41 19.31 -22.27 -34.47
CA ALA A 41 18.51 -22.87 -35.54
C ALA A 41 18.38 -21.98 -36.79
N HIS A 42 18.99 -20.78 -36.81
CA HIS A 42 18.84 -19.79 -37.90
C HIS A 42 17.36 -19.50 -38.25
N GLY A 43 16.48 -19.49 -37.25
CA GLY A 43 15.05 -19.29 -37.42
C GLY A 43 14.27 -20.48 -37.99
N ALA A 44 14.88 -21.67 -38.13
CA ALA A 44 14.19 -22.87 -38.60
C ALA A 44 13.51 -23.64 -37.45
N LEU A 45 12.24 -23.98 -37.64
CA LEU A 45 11.45 -24.85 -36.76
C LEU A 45 11.09 -26.11 -37.54
N PHE A 46 11.54 -27.28 -37.08
CA PHE A 46 11.23 -28.58 -37.70
C PHE A 46 11.41 -28.59 -39.23
N HIS A 47 12.53 -28.02 -39.71
CA HIS A 47 12.89 -27.86 -41.13
C HIS A 47 12.16 -26.76 -41.92
N VAL A 48 11.20 -26.05 -41.32
CA VAL A 48 10.53 -24.89 -41.93
C VAL A 48 11.14 -23.60 -41.41
N LYS A 49 11.66 -22.74 -42.29
CA LYS A 49 12.15 -21.41 -41.90
C LYS A 49 10.96 -20.51 -41.58
N VAL A 50 10.91 -19.99 -40.34
CA VAL A 50 9.93 -18.97 -39.95
C VAL A 50 10.43 -17.62 -40.46
N ILE A 51 9.80 -17.11 -41.52
CA ILE A 51 10.16 -15.82 -42.12
C ILE A 51 9.30 -14.75 -41.47
N LEU A 52 9.80 -14.15 -40.39
CA LEU A 52 9.17 -13.00 -39.74
C LEU A 52 10.08 -11.78 -39.90
N THR A 53 9.53 -10.70 -40.44
CA THR A 53 10.27 -9.43 -40.54
C THR A 53 10.18 -8.65 -39.22
N PRO A 54 11.10 -7.72 -38.93
CA PRO A 54 11.02 -6.87 -37.74
C PRO A 54 9.81 -5.93 -37.71
N MET A 55 9.22 -5.61 -38.87
CA MET A 55 8.21 -4.54 -39.01
C MET A 55 6.96 -4.72 -38.12
N PRO A 56 6.31 -5.91 -38.04
CA PRO A 56 5.16 -6.11 -37.16
C PRO A 56 5.52 -5.96 -35.67
N PHE A 57 6.74 -6.33 -35.28
CA PHE A 57 7.21 -6.20 -33.90
C PHE A 57 7.46 -4.75 -33.52
N SER A 58 7.94 -3.90 -34.43
CA SER A 58 8.08 -2.47 -34.15
C SER A 58 6.72 -1.82 -33.87
N LEU A 59 5.69 -2.14 -34.66
CA LEU A 59 4.33 -1.65 -34.46
C LEU A 59 3.72 -2.17 -33.16
N MET A 60 3.83 -3.48 -32.91
CA MET A 60 3.32 -4.11 -31.68
C MET A 60 4.04 -3.60 -30.44
N GLY A 61 5.36 -3.44 -30.49
CA GLY A 61 6.17 -2.92 -29.39
C GLY A 61 5.80 -1.49 -29.02
N LEU A 62 5.56 -0.62 -30.01
CA LEU A 62 5.08 0.74 -29.76
C LEU A 62 3.70 0.74 -29.10
N ALA A 63 2.76 -0.05 -29.62
CA ALA A 63 1.42 -0.16 -29.04
C ALA A 63 1.48 -0.67 -27.59
N LEU A 64 2.26 -1.72 -27.33
CA LEU A 64 2.46 -2.28 -25.98
C LEU A 64 3.06 -1.26 -25.02
N ALA A 65 4.07 -0.50 -25.46
CA ALA A 65 4.70 0.52 -24.63
C ALA A 65 3.70 1.59 -24.19
N ILE A 66 2.82 2.03 -25.11
CA ILE A 66 1.77 3.01 -24.82
C ILE A 66 0.76 2.44 -23.80
N PHE A 67 0.24 1.22 -24.03
CA PHE A 67 -0.75 0.64 -23.12
C PHE A 67 -0.17 0.31 -21.75
N LEU A 68 1.05 -0.22 -21.66
CA LEU A 68 1.74 -0.39 -20.38
C LEU A 68 1.96 0.95 -19.66
N GLY A 69 2.27 2.01 -20.39
CA GLY A 69 2.38 3.36 -19.82
C GLY A 69 1.07 3.82 -19.17
N PHE A 70 -0.06 3.62 -19.84
CA PHE A 70 -1.39 3.92 -19.26
C PHE A 70 -1.70 3.03 -18.06
N ARG A 71 -1.41 1.73 -18.13
CA ARG A 71 -1.56 0.80 -17.00
C ARG A 71 -0.80 1.26 -15.77
N ASN A 72 0.47 1.59 -15.96
CA ASN A 72 1.37 1.95 -14.87
C ASN A 72 0.98 3.29 -14.27
N SER A 73 0.48 4.22 -15.10
CA SER A 73 -0.07 5.49 -14.62
C SER A 73 -1.29 5.27 -13.71
N ALA A 74 -2.23 4.42 -14.13
CA ALA A 74 -3.41 4.10 -13.32
C ALA A 74 -3.04 3.36 -12.02
N SER A 75 -2.08 2.43 -12.09
CA SER A 75 -1.57 1.70 -10.92
C SER A 75 -0.88 2.65 -9.93
N TYR A 76 -0.08 3.58 -10.44
CA TYR A 76 0.57 4.61 -9.62
C TYR A 76 -0.43 5.55 -8.95
N GLU A 77 -1.49 5.97 -9.64
CA GLU A 77 -2.54 6.80 -9.04
C GLU A 77 -3.21 6.10 -7.85
N ARG A 78 -3.49 4.80 -7.94
CA ARG A 78 -4.01 4.00 -6.83
C ARG A 78 -3.04 3.96 -5.65
N PHE A 79 -1.76 3.72 -5.92
CA PHE A 79 -0.73 3.71 -4.88
C PHE A 79 -0.64 5.05 -4.16
N TRP A 80 -0.59 6.13 -4.94
CA TRP A 80 -0.50 7.48 -4.41
C TRP A 80 -1.76 7.87 -3.64
N GLU A 81 -2.94 7.44 -4.09
CA GLU A 81 -4.19 7.61 -3.35
C GLU A 81 -4.14 6.91 -1.98
N GLY A 82 -3.70 5.65 -1.93
CA GLY A 82 -3.49 4.92 -0.68
C GLY A 82 -2.53 5.66 0.26
N ARG A 83 -1.41 6.18 -0.26
CA ARG A 83 -0.45 6.96 0.53
C ARG A 83 -1.06 8.26 1.09
N LYS A 84 -1.87 8.97 0.30
CA LYS A 84 -2.57 10.19 0.72
C LYS A 84 -3.57 9.90 1.83
N LEU A 85 -4.37 8.84 1.71
CA LEU A 85 -5.36 8.43 2.72
C LEU A 85 -4.69 8.11 4.06
N TRP A 86 -3.61 7.34 4.05
CA TRP A 86 -2.83 7.09 5.27
C TRP A 86 -2.12 8.34 5.82
N GLY A 87 -1.76 9.29 4.96
CA GLY A 87 -1.29 10.62 5.40
C GLY A 87 -2.40 11.41 6.11
N ALA A 88 -3.61 11.40 5.56
CA ALA A 88 -4.78 12.03 6.17
C ALA A 88 -5.14 11.39 7.52
N LEU A 89 -4.97 10.06 7.65
CA LEU A 89 -5.13 9.35 8.93
C LEU A 89 -4.19 9.90 10.01
N VAL A 90 -2.91 10.06 9.70
CA VAL A 90 -1.92 10.60 10.65
C VAL A 90 -2.31 12.01 11.08
N VAL A 91 -2.71 12.87 10.14
CA VAL A 91 -3.13 14.24 10.43
C VAL A 91 -4.39 14.25 11.31
N ALA A 92 -5.44 13.53 10.92
CA ALA A 92 -6.69 13.46 11.67
C ALA A 92 -6.49 12.90 13.09
N SER A 93 -5.58 11.94 13.26
CA SER A 93 -5.26 11.38 14.57
C SER A 93 -4.60 12.43 15.49
N ARG A 94 -3.66 13.22 14.96
CA ARG A 94 -3.01 14.32 15.71
C ARG A 94 -4.00 15.44 16.04
N ASP A 95 -4.88 15.77 15.10
CA ASP A 95 -5.97 16.73 15.32
C ASP A 95 -6.86 16.27 16.48
N LEU A 96 -7.28 14.99 16.48
CA LEU A 96 -8.10 14.41 17.53
C LEU A 96 -7.43 14.44 18.89
N ALA A 97 -6.15 14.05 19.01
CA ALA A 97 -5.42 14.13 20.27
C ALA A 97 -5.37 15.56 20.82
N ARG A 98 -5.02 16.52 19.96
CA ARG A 98 -5.03 17.94 20.33
C ARG A 98 -6.43 18.40 20.73
N GLN A 99 -7.48 18.00 20.02
CA GLN A 99 -8.86 18.38 20.31
C GLN A 99 -9.35 17.79 21.63
N PHE A 100 -9.09 16.50 21.90
CA PHE A 100 -9.42 15.85 23.17
C PHE A 100 -8.78 16.61 24.33
N GLU A 101 -7.51 16.99 24.20
CA GLU A 101 -6.74 17.71 25.22
C GLU A 101 -7.10 19.20 25.37
N SER A 102 -7.52 19.86 24.30
CA SER A 102 -7.82 21.30 24.34
C SER A 102 -9.29 21.62 24.62
N PHE A 103 -10.21 20.83 24.06
CA PHE A 103 -11.64 21.14 24.03
C PHE A 103 -12.43 20.53 25.18
N LEU A 104 -12.08 19.32 25.61
CA LEU A 104 -12.81 18.67 26.70
C LEU A 104 -12.34 19.26 28.03
N ARG A 105 -13.22 19.83 28.85
CA ARG A 105 -12.89 20.43 30.14
C ARG A 105 -13.91 19.98 31.18
N PRO A 106 -13.52 19.74 32.44
CA PRO A 106 -14.48 19.34 33.46
C PRO A 106 -15.53 20.45 33.63
N ALA A 107 -16.80 20.07 33.73
CA ALA A 107 -17.91 21.03 33.78
C ALA A 107 -18.00 21.68 35.17
N GLY A 108 -17.54 20.97 36.21
CA GLY A 108 -17.42 21.44 37.59
C GLY A 108 -15.99 21.38 38.12
N GLY A 109 -15.77 21.98 39.29
CA GLY A 109 -14.46 21.97 39.99
C GLY A 109 -14.21 20.72 40.85
N GLY A 110 -15.03 19.67 40.71
CA GLY A 110 -14.92 18.45 41.51
C GLY A 110 -13.78 17.53 41.03
N ALA A 111 -13.01 16.98 41.97
CA ALA A 111 -11.90 16.08 41.65
C ALA A 111 -12.34 14.80 40.91
N ASP A 112 -13.54 14.29 41.22
CA ASP A 112 -14.10 13.09 40.59
C ASP A 112 -14.43 13.30 39.11
N ASP A 113 -14.99 14.46 38.75
CA ASP A 113 -15.34 14.82 37.37
C ASP A 113 -14.08 14.96 36.49
N ALA A 114 -13.02 15.55 37.06
CA ALA A 114 -11.73 15.66 36.40
C ALA A 114 -11.06 14.28 36.18
N ALA A 115 -11.18 13.35 37.14
CA ALA A 115 -10.65 12.00 37.01
C ALA A 115 -11.40 11.17 35.96
N GLU A 116 -12.74 11.25 35.93
CA GLU A 116 -13.57 10.55 34.93
C GLU A 116 -13.32 11.09 33.51
N LEU A 117 -13.17 12.41 33.36
CA LEU A 117 -12.81 13.03 32.10
C LEU A 117 -11.41 12.59 31.63
N ALA A 118 -10.41 12.57 32.53
CA ALA A 118 -9.06 12.11 32.19
C ALA A 118 -9.07 10.65 31.72
N HIS A 119 -9.84 9.78 32.39
CA HIS A 119 -10.02 8.39 31.96
C HIS A 119 -10.68 8.29 30.58
N THR A 120 -11.73 9.09 30.35
CA THR A 120 -12.45 9.11 29.07
C THR A 120 -11.55 9.60 27.93
N ARG A 121 -10.78 10.68 28.13
CA ARG A 121 -9.78 11.17 27.18
C ARG A 121 -8.75 10.10 26.83
N HIS A 122 -8.16 9.46 27.85
CA HIS A 122 -7.18 8.40 27.64
C HIS A 122 -7.78 7.24 26.83
N ARG A 123 -9.01 6.82 27.17
CA ARG A 123 -9.75 5.81 26.40
C ARG A 123 -9.96 6.24 24.94
N MET A 124 -10.39 7.47 24.69
CA MET A 124 -10.62 7.99 23.34
C MET A 124 -9.33 8.05 22.54
N THR A 125 -8.22 8.55 23.11
CA THR A 125 -6.91 8.55 22.43
C THR A 125 -6.47 7.15 22.06
N ARG A 126 -6.58 6.18 22.99
CA ARG A 126 -6.28 4.77 22.70
C ARG A 126 -7.19 4.16 21.66
N GLY A 127 -8.46 4.57 21.61
CA GLY A 127 -9.40 4.19 20.56
C GLY A 127 -8.94 4.67 19.17
N VAL A 128 -8.41 5.90 19.06
CA VAL A 128 -7.86 6.42 17.79
C VAL A 128 -6.59 5.65 17.38
N ILE A 129 -5.71 5.30 18.33
CA ILE A 129 -4.56 4.44 18.03
C ILE A 129 -5.04 3.06 17.55
N ALA A 130 -5.97 2.45 18.27
CA ALA A 130 -6.54 1.15 17.92
C ALA A 130 -7.22 1.18 16.54
N TYR A 131 -7.84 2.30 16.15
CA TYR A 131 -8.41 2.50 14.82
C TYR A 131 -7.34 2.38 13.73
N ALA A 132 -6.17 3.03 13.90
CA ALA A 132 -5.08 2.95 12.92
C ALA A 132 -4.53 1.52 12.77
N HIS A 133 -4.42 0.77 13.87
CA HIS A 133 -4.03 -0.65 13.83
C HIS A 133 -5.13 -1.53 13.23
N ALA A 134 -6.40 -1.30 13.57
CA ALA A 134 -7.54 -2.02 13.02
C ALA A 134 -7.62 -1.86 11.50
N LEU A 135 -7.39 -0.65 10.98
CA LEU A 135 -7.40 -0.39 9.54
C LEU A 135 -6.26 -1.15 8.84
N ARG A 136 -5.04 -1.11 9.40
CA ARG A 136 -3.92 -1.93 8.90
C ARG A 136 -4.29 -3.41 8.82
N HIS A 137 -4.82 -3.95 9.92
CA HIS A 137 -5.18 -5.36 10.02
C HIS A 137 -6.28 -5.74 9.04
N GLN A 138 -7.30 -4.89 8.91
CA GLN A 138 -8.37 -5.08 7.94
C GLN A 138 -7.80 -5.11 6.52
N LEU A 139 -6.97 -4.14 6.11
CA LEU A 139 -6.44 -4.07 4.75
C LEU A 139 -5.48 -5.22 4.41
N ARG A 140 -4.82 -5.82 5.42
CA ARG A 140 -3.86 -6.92 5.27
C ARG A 140 -4.42 -8.31 5.64
N ASP A 141 -5.70 -8.42 5.96
CA ASP A 141 -6.34 -9.65 6.46
C ASP A 141 -5.55 -10.34 7.58
N SER A 142 -5.01 -9.55 8.50
CA SER A 142 -4.19 -10.05 9.63
C SER A 142 -4.93 -9.94 10.95
N ASP A 143 -4.54 -10.75 11.93
CA ASP A 143 -5.16 -10.81 13.25
C ASP A 143 -4.88 -9.55 14.09
N PRO A 144 -5.91 -8.78 14.50
CA PRO A 144 -5.75 -7.59 15.32
C PRO A 144 -5.70 -7.85 16.83
N THR A 145 -5.87 -9.10 17.29
CA THR A 145 -6.12 -9.43 18.70
C THR A 145 -5.06 -8.87 19.66
N ALA A 146 -3.78 -9.01 19.34
CA ALA A 146 -2.69 -8.51 20.20
C ALA A 146 -2.71 -6.98 20.39
N ASP A 147 -2.99 -6.22 19.32
CA ASP A 147 -3.10 -4.75 19.40
C ASP A 147 -4.38 -4.33 20.12
N PHE A 148 -5.49 -5.05 19.90
CA PHE A 148 -6.75 -4.83 20.60
C PHE A 148 -6.61 -5.08 22.09
N ASP A 149 -5.90 -6.15 22.47
CA ASP A 149 -5.71 -6.49 23.86
C ASP A 149 -4.83 -5.48 24.62
N ARG A 150 -3.96 -4.80 23.89
CA ARG A 150 -3.05 -3.80 24.44
C ARG A 150 -3.67 -2.42 24.54
N LEU A 151 -4.48 -2.04 23.55
CA LEU A 151 -4.98 -0.67 23.37
C LEU A 151 -6.43 -0.49 23.82
N LEU A 152 -7.29 -1.47 23.57
CA LEU A 152 -8.72 -1.29 23.77
C LEU A 152 -9.15 -1.60 25.21
N PRO A 153 -10.06 -0.79 25.77
CA PRO A 153 -10.80 -1.12 26.99
C PRO A 153 -11.47 -2.50 26.91
N ALA A 154 -11.54 -3.21 28.04
CA ALA A 154 -12.10 -4.55 28.10
C ALA A 154 -13.57 -4.61 27.66
N ASP A 155 -14.34 -3.56 27.90
CA ASP A 155 -15.76 -3.43 27.52
C ASP A 155 -15.98 -3.28 26.01
N TRP A 156 -14.98 -2.80 25.25
CA TRP A 156 -15.10 -2.65 23.79
C TRP A 156 -14.86 -3.97 23.04
N ARG A 157 -14.05 -4.87 23.60
CA ARG A 157 -13.54 -6.07 22.91
C ARG A 157 -14.63 -7.05 22.44
N PRO A 158 -15.65 -7.41 23.26
CA PRO A 158 -16.65 -8.39 22.84
C PRO A 158 -17.42 -7.96 21.60
N ALA A 159 -17.78 -6.68 21.52
CA ALA A 159 -18.50 -6.12 20.38
C ALA A 159 -17.60 -6.06 19.12
N LEU A 160 -16.32 -5.74 19.29
CA LEU A 160 -15.35 -5.66 18.19
C LEU A 160 -14.94 -7.03 17.64
N ALA A 161 -14.94 -8.07 18.47
CA ALA A 161 -14.69 -9.45 18.05
C ALA A 161 -15.76 -9.95 17.05
N LEU A 162 -17.01 -9.48 17.20
CA LEU A 162 -18.15 -9.85 16.36
C LEU A 162 -18.37 -8.91 15.17
N ALA A 163 -17.64 -7.79 15.09
CA ALA A 163 -17.84 -6.78 14.07
C ALA A 163 -17.23 -7.19 12.72
N CYS A 164 -18.01 -7.09 11.64
CA CYS A 164 -17.50 -7.28 10.27
C CYS A 164 -16.48 -6.18 9.89
N HIS A 165 -16.77 -4.93 10.24
CA HIS A 165 -15.93 -3.76 9.96
C HIS A 165 -15.40 -3.18 11.27
N ARG A 166 -14.25 -3.70 11.73
CA ARG A 166 -13.67 -3.36 13.04
C ARG A 166 -13.32 -1.87 13.20
N PRO A 167 -12.70 -1.17 12.23
CA PRO A 167 -12.42 0.26 12.34
C PRO A 167 -13.69 1.10 12.46
N ALA A 168 -14.75 0.77 11.71
CA ALA A 168 -16.03 1.45 11.81
C ALA A 168 -16.67 1.27 13.19
N ALA A 169 -16.60 0.06 13.75
CA ALA A 169 -17.09 -0.21 15.10
C ALA A 169 -16.30 0.55 16.18
N ILE A 170 -14.99 0.77 15.99
CA ILE A 170 -14.19 1.64 16.88
C ILE A 170 -14.68 3.10 16.79
N LEU A 171 -14.92 3.62 15.58
CA LEU A 171 -15.47 4.97 15.40
C LEU A 171 -16.83 5.13 16.09
N GLN A 172 -17.69 4.11 16.02
CA GLN A 172 -18.98 4.12 16.72
C GLN A 172 -18.80 4.22 18.24
N ARG A 173 -17.80 3.54 18.81
CA ARG A 173 -17.48 3.63 20.24
C ARG A 173 -16.95 5.01 20.63
N LEU A 174 -16.06 5.58 19.82
CA LEU A 174 -15.58 6.95 20.00
C LEU A 174 -16.71 7.99 19.96
N GLY A 175 -17.69 7.81 19.08
CA GLY A 175 -18.91 8.64 19.06
C GLY A 175 -19.75 8.51 20.33
N GLY A 176 -19.82 7.31 20.91
CA GLY A 176 -20.46 7.08 22.21
C GLY A 176 -19.77 7.83 23.35
N ASP A 177 -18.44 7.85 23.35
CA ASP A 177 -17.65 8.61 24.32
C ASP A 177 -17.84 10.12 24.17
N LEU A 178 -17.87 10.61 22.92
CA LEU A 178 -18.17 12.02 22.67
C LEU A 178 -19.57 12.40 23.15
N ARG A 179 -20.57 11.52 22.96
CA ARG A 179 -21.93 11.73 23.50
C ARG A 179 -21.91 11.83 25.03
N LEU A 180 -21.18 10.96 25.72
CA LEU A 180 -21.03 11.03 27.17
C LEU A 180 -20.41 12.38 27.58
N CYS A 181 -19.38 12.85 26.89
CA CYS A 181 -18.77 14.16 27.14
C CYS A 181 -19.78 15.32 26.98
N ILE A 182 -20.69 15.24 26.00
CA ILE A 182 -21.75 16.25 25.81
C ILE A 182 -22.76 16.18 26.95
N GLU A 183 -23.23 14.99 27.32
CA GLU A 183 -24.22 14.77 28.38
C GLU A 183 -23.70 15.23 29.75
N ARG A 184 -22.40 15.07 30.01
CA ARG A 184 -21.71 15.54 31.21
C ARG A 184 -21.38 17.04 31.18
N GLY A 185 -21.60 17.72 30.05
CA GLY A 185 -21.23 19.12 29.87
C GLY A 185 -19.72 19.38 29.76
N TRP A 186 -18.91 18.33 29.54
CA TRP A 186 -17.45 18.46 29.41
C TRP A 186 -17.00 19.12 28.11
N VAL A 187 -17.92 19.29 27.17
CA VAL A 187 -17.65 19.94 25.89
C VAL A 187 -18.88 20.69 25.43
N THR A 188 -18.68 21.87 24.84
CA THR A 188 -19.79 22.60 24.24
C THR A 188 -20.21 21.92 22.93
N PRO A 189 -21.50 21.99 22.54
CA PRO A 189 -21.96 21.37 21.29
C PRO A 189 -21.17 21.81 20.04
N VAL A 190 -20.72 23.06 20.00
CA VAL A 190 -19.92 23.61 18.90
C VAL A 190 -18.54 22.95 18.84
N LEU A 191 -17.85 22.77 19.97
CA LEU A 191 -16.56 22.08 20.00
C LEU A 191 -16.71 20.58 19.75
N ALA A 192 -17.81 19.98 20.20
CA ALA A 192 -18.13 18.59 19.92
C ALA A 192 -18.32 18.33 18.41
N GLN A 193 -18.95 19.26 17.69
CA GLN A 193 -19.08 19.18 16.23
C GLN A 193 -17.70 19.17 15.53
N GLU A 194 -16.72 19.92 16.02
CA GLU A 194 -15.37 19.92 15.45
C GLU A 194 -14.62 18.60 15.72
N ILE A 195 -14.89 17.93 16.85
CA ILE A 195 -14.38 16.58 17.13
C ILE A 195 -15.05 15.56 16.20
N ASP A 196 -16.37 15.62 16.06
CA ASP A 196 -17.13 14.72 15.18
C ASP A 196 -16.74 14.86 13.70
N ARG A 197 -16.41 16.09 13.26
CA ARG A 197 -15.83 16.31 11.92
C ARG A 197 -14.50 15.57 11.76
N SER A 198 -13.66 15.53 12.79
CA SER A 198 -12.42 14.74 12.76
C SER A 198 -12.68 13.23 12.73
N PHE A 199 -13.71 12.73 13.42
CA PHE A 199 -14.16 11.34 13.28
C PHE A 199 -14.67 11.04 11.86
N SER A 200 -15.40 11.97 11.25
CA SER A 200 -15.86 11.85 9.86
C SER A 200 -14.68 11.74 8.90
N ARG A 201 -13.60 12.50 9.10
CA ARG A 201 -12.35 12.37 8.32
C ARG A 201 -11.71 10.98 8.46
N LEU A 202 -11.76 10.37 9.65
CA LEU A 202 -11.33 8.97 9.81
C LEU A 202 -12.23 8.04 8.99
N GLY A 203 -13.55 8.25 9.01
CA GLY A 203 -14.51 7.50 8.19
C GLY A 203 -14.27 7.64 6.68
N GLU A 204 -13.93 8.83 6.20
CA GLU A 204 -13.54 9.07 4.80
C GLU A 204 -12.28 8.26 4.42
N VAL A 205 -11.30 8.19 5.32
CA VAL A 205 -10.11 7.35 5.13
C VAL A 205 -10.48 5.88 5.04
N LEU A 206 -11.35 5.38 5.92
CA LEU A 206 -11.83 3.99 5.87
C LEU A 206 -12.46 3.67 4.52
N GLY A 207 -13.45 4.47 4.10
CA GLY A 207 -14.16 4.26 2.85
C GLY A 207 -13.25 4.37 1.63
N GLY A 208 -12.28 5.30 1.66
CA GLY A 208 -11.26 5.43 0.61
C GLY A 208 -10.38 4.18 0.49
N CYS A 209 -9.88 3.68 1.63
CA CYS A 209 -9.04 2.49 1.66
C CYS A 209 -9.82 1.22 1.27
N GLU A 210 -11.06 1.07 1.73
CA GLU A 210 -11.95 -0.02 1.32
C GLU A 210 -12.21 0.02 -0.19
N ARG A 211 -12.50 1.20 -0.77
CA ARG A 211 -12.69 1.36 -2.21
C ARG A 211 -11.46 0.96 -3.01
N ILE A 212 -10.26 1.39 -2.61
CA ILE A 212 -9.02 1.00 -3.30
C ILE A 212 -8.87 -0.52 -3.27
N ARG A 213 -9.11 -1.15 -2.11
CA ARG A 213 -8.98 -2.60 -1.94
C ARG A 213 -10.04 -3.39 -2.71
N SER A 214 -11.30 -2.96 -2.70
CA SER A 214 -12.42 -3.70 -3.30
C SER A 214 -12.56 -3.50 -4.81
N THR A 215 -11.99 -2.43 -5.35
CA THR A 215 -12.18 -2.01 -6.75
C THR A 215 -10.84 -2.01 -7.48
N PRO A 216 -10.30 -3.16 -7.90
CA PRO A 216 -9.04 -3.26 -8.66
C PRO A 216 -9.17 -2.70 -10.08
N ILE A 217 -8.06 -2.56 -10.81
CA ILE A 217 -8.10 -2.22 -12.23
C ILE A 217 -8.87 -3.34 -12.96
N PRO A 218 -9.71 -3.03 -13.97
CA PRO A 218 -10.49 -4.05 -14.67
C PRO A 218 -9.62 -5.21 -15.15
N PHE A 219 -9.94 -6.41 -14.69
CA PHE A 219 -9.13 -7.62 -14.92
C PHE A 219 -8.88 -7.91 -16.42
N SER A 220 -9.82 -7.56 -17.29
CA SER A 220 -9.67 -7.68 -18.74
C SER A 220 -8.46 -6.93 -19.29
N TYR A 221 -8.12 -5.79 -18.69
CA TYR A 221 -6.97 -4.98 -19.06
C TYR A 221 -5.66 -5.71 -18.73
N SER A 222 -5.54 -6.22 -17.50
CA SER A 222 -4.37 -6.99 -17.06
C SER A 222 -4.19 -8.26 -17.89
N VAL A 223 -5.26 -9.01 -18.15
CA VAL A 223 -5.20 -10.23 -18.99
C VAL A 223 -4.72 -9.94 -20.40
N LEU A 224 -5.27 -8.90 -21.04
CA LEU A 224 -4.87 -8.53 -22.40
C LEU A 224 -3.39 -8.13 -22.45
N LEU A 225 -2.94 -7.29 -21.53
CA LEU A 225 -1.55 -6.82 -21.51
C LEU A 225 -0.56 -7.94 -21.20
N HIS A 226 -0.80 -8.74 -20.15
CA HIS A 226 0.06 -9.88 -19.86
C HIS A 226 0.19 -10.83 -21.06
N ARG A 227 -0.94 -11.21 -21.69
CA ARG A 227 -0.90 -12.14 -22.83
C ARG A 227 -0.13 -11.55 -24.01
N THR A 228 -0.38 -10.29 -24.35
CA THR A 228 0.24 -9.65 -25.50
C THR A 228 1.73 -9.37 -25.29
N VAL A 229 2.15 -8.98 -24.08
CA VAL A 229 3.58 -8.86 -23.71
C VAL A 229 4.30 -10.20 -23.85
N TYR A 230 3.71 -11.29 -23.38
CA TYR A 230 4.33 -12.63 -23.47
C TYR A 230 4.45 -13.09 -24.92
N VAL A 231 3.38 -12.97 -25.70
CA VAL A 231 3.39 -13.33 -27.12
C VAL A 231 4.44 -12.49 -27.87
N TYR A 232 4.51 -11.19 -27.58
CA TYR A 232 5.51 -10.30 -28.17
C TYR A 232 6.94 -10.74 -27.83
N CYS A 233 7.27 -10.91 -26.55
CA CYS A 233 8.62 -11.25 -26.11
C CYS A 233 9.08 -12.62 -26.62
N TYR A 234 8.19 -13.62 -26.67
CA TYR A 234 8.54 -14.96 -27.15
C TYR A 234 8.66 -15.06 -28.67
N LEU A 235 7.92 -14.26 -29.43
CA LEU A 235 8.01 -14.23 -30.89
C LEU A 235 9.11 -13.29 -31.42
N LEU A 236 9.55 -12.32 -30.62
CA LEU A 236 10.55 -11.32 -31.01
C LEU A 236 11.87 -11.91 -31.58
N PRO A 237 12.44 -13.02 -31.05
CA PRO A 237 13.65 -13.60 -31.63
C PRO A 237 13.52 -13.96 -33.10
N PHE A 238 12.36 -14.47 -33.53
CA PHE A 238 12.12 -14.86 -34.91
C PHE A 238 12.09 -13.66 -35.84
N GLY A 239 11.60 -12.51 -35.35
CA GLY A 239 11.61 -11.26 -36.12
C GLY A 239 12.99 -10.62 -36.27
N LEU A 240 13.91 -10.88 -35.34
CA LEU A 240 15.23 -10.22 -35.29
C LEU A 240 16.39 -11.11 -35.78
N VAL A 241 16.24 -12.44 -35.76
CA VAL A 241 17.33 -13.38 -36.10
C VAL A 241 17.95 -13.14 -37.47
N ASP A 242 17.14 -12.88 -38.50
CA ASP A 242 17.63 -12.64 -39.85
C ASP A 242 18.30 -11.25 -40.02
N THR A 243 18.03 -10.31 -39.11
CA THR A 243 18.57 -8.94 -39.17
C THR A 243 19.83 -8.77 -38.33
N ILE A 244 19.86 -9.37 -37.13
CA ILE A 244 20.87 -9.11 -36.08
C ILE A 244 21.73 -10.36 -35.80
N GLY A 245 21.32 -11.55 -36.27
CA GLY A 245 22.08 -12.79 -36.20
C GLY A 245 22.47 -13.19 -34.77
N ASN A 246 23.77 -13.33 -34.54
CA ASN A 246 24.32 -13.80 -33.25
C ASN A 246 24.03 -12.87 -32.07
N PHE A 247 23.73 -11.58 -32.32
CA PHE A 247 23.40 -10.63 -31.25
C PHE A 247 21.92 -10.69 -30.81
N THR A 248 21.08 -11.49 -31.47
CA THR A 248 19.64 -11.60 -31.15
C THR A 248 19.36 -11.92 -29.68
N PRO A 249 20.03 -12.87 -29.01
CA PRO A 249 19.74 -13.17 -27.60
C PRO A 249 19.97 -11.98 -26.66
N LEU A 250 21.00 -11.17 -26.93
CA LEU A 250 21.30 -9.97 -26.15
C LEU A 250 20.21 -8.91 -26.33
N VAL A 251 19.86 -8.60 -27.58
CA VAL A 251 18.86 -7.55 -27.89
C VAL A 251 17.48 -7.97 -27.39
N VAL A 252 17.07 -9.21 -27.64
CA VAL A 252 15.80 -9.74 -27.12
C VAL A 252 15.79 -9.72 -25.60
N GLY A 253 16.89 -10.09 -24.94
CA GLY A 253 16.99 -10.05 -23.48
C GLY A 253 16.74 -8.65 -22.90
N ILE A 254 17.33 -7.61 -23.51
CA ILE A 254 17.12 -6.22 -23.10
C ILE A 254 15.66 -5.79 -23.30
N VAL A 255 15.08 -6.09 -24.46
CA VAL A 255 13.69 -5.74 -24.77
C VAL A 255 12.72 -6.49 -23.85
N ALA A 256 12.94 -7.78 -23.64
CA ALA A 256 12.11 -8.61 -22.75
C ALA A 256 12.20 -8.15 -21.29
N TYR A 257 13.39 -7.81 -20.80
CA TYR A 257 13.56 -7.22 -19.48
C TYR A 257 12.75 -5.93 -19.33
N THR A 258 12.74 -5.08 -20.37
CA THR A 258 12.00 -3.82 -20.35
C THR A 258 10.50 -4.04 -20.29
N PHE A 259 9.95 -4.87 -21.18
CA PHE A 259 8.50 -5.11 -21.25
C PHE A 259 7.97 -5.92 -20.06
N PHE A 260 8.64 -7.02 -19.67
CA PHE A 260 8.25 -7.75 -18.46
C PHE A 260 8.45 -6.93 -17.20
N GLY A 261 9.50 -6.11 -17.14
CA GLY A 261 9.74 -5.21 -16.01
C GLY A 261 8.63 -4.17 -15.86
N LEU A 262 8.26 -3.48 -16.95
CA LEU A 262 7.16 -2.52 -16.92
C LEU A 262 5.82 -3.16 -16.54
N ASP A 263 5.53 -4.35 -17.07
CA ASP A 263 4.32 -5.11 -16.77
C ASP A 263 4.24 -5.51 -15.29
N ALA A 264 5.34 -6.03 -14.74
CA ALA A 264 5.40 -6.46 -13.34
C ALA A 264 5.45 -5.27 -12.36
N ILE A 265 6.03 -4.13 -12.72
CA ILE A 265 5.95 -2.89 -11.92
C ILE A 265 4.50 -2.42 -11.79
N GLY A 266 3.72 -2.53 -12.87
CA GLY A 266 2.29 -2.24 -12.83
C GLY A 266 1.58 -3.09 -11.78
N ASP A 267 1.81 -4.40 -11.79
CA ASP A 267 1.25 -5.34 -10.80
C ASP A 267 1.65 -4.96 -9.36
N GLU A 268 2.94 -4.71 -9.12
CA GLU A 268 3.46 -4.45 -7.79
C GLU A 268 2.91 -3.15 -7.18
N ILE A 269 2.73 -2.10 -7.99
CA ILE A 269 2.24 -0.80 -7.51
C ILE A 269 0.71 -0.78 -7.39
N GLU A 270 -0.01 -1.65 -8.11
CA GLU A 270 -1.48 -1.71 -8.10
C GLU A 270 -2.06 -2.08 -6.71
N GLU A 271 -1.31 -2.79 -5.87
CA GLU A 271 -1.70 -3.29 -4.54
C GLU A 271 -0.98 -2.56 -3.37
N PRO A 272 -1.31 -1.29 -3.07
CA PRO A 272 -0.53 -0.49 -2.11
C PRO A 272 -0.54 -0.98 -0.66
N PHE A 273 -1.49 -1.84 -0.28
CA PHE A 273 -1.70 -2.26 1.10
C PHE A 273 -1.14 -3.63 1.44
N GLY A 274 -0.46 -4.28 0.50
CA GLY A 274 0.13 -5.60 0.71
C GLY A 274 1.31 -5.60 1.70
N THR A 275 2.08 -6.67 1.62
CA THR A 275 3.24 -6.95 2.49
C THR A 275 4.55 -7.05 1.70
N THR A 276 4.54 -6.76 0.41
CA THR A 276 5.74 -6.75 -0.42
C THR A 276 6.68 -5.62 0.00
N ALA A 277 7.91 -5.66 -0.51
CA ALA A 277 8.93 -4.70 -0.11
C ALA A 277 8.55 -3.26 -0.49
N ASN A 278 7.85 -3.05 -1.60
CA ASN A 278 7.51 -1.73 -2.13
C ASN A 278 6.12 -1.23 -1.72
N ASP A 279 5.29 -2.09 -1.11
CA ASP A 279 3.99 -1.69 -0.55
C ASP A 279 4.14 -0.68 0.59
N LEU A 280 3.05 0.02 0.91
CA LEU A 280 3.03 1.03 1.96
C LEU A 280 3.42 0.43 3.32
N PRO A 281 4.24 1.13 4.13
CA PRO A 281 4.73 0.62 5.39
C PRO A 281 3.68 0.83 6.48
N LEU A 282 2.54 0.12 6.36
CA LEU A 282 1.36 0.37 7.20
C LEU A 282 1.64 0.13 8.68
N ALA A 283 2.53 -0.81 9.04
CA ALA A 283 2.85 -1.01 10.46
C ALA A 283 3.64 0.16 11.01
N ALA A 284 4.67 0.64 10.30
CA ALA A 284 5.37 1.87 10.66
C ALA A 284 4.44 3.08 10.74
N LEU A 285 3.49 3.24 9.82
CA LEU A 285 2.52 4.34 9.89
C LEU A 285 1.60 4.23 11.11
N SER A 286 1.09 3.05 11.44
CA SER A 286 0.31 2.83 12.67
C SER A 286 1.15 3.12 13.93
N HIS A 287 2.42 2.71 13.96
CA HIS A 287 3.33 3.00 15.07
C HIS A 287 3.67 4.49 15.18
N THR A 288 3.79 5.22 14.07
CA THR A 288 3.91 6.68 14.09
C THR A 288 2.69 7.33 14.75
N VAL A 289 1.48 6.92 14.36
CA VAL A 289 0.24 7.41 15.00
C VAL A 289 0.27 7.11 16.50
N GLU A 290 0.64 5.89 16.88
CA GLU A 290 0.75 5.53 18.30
C GLU A 290 1.76 6.40 19.06
N ALA A 291 2.96 6.59 18.50
CA ALA A 291 4.02 7.39 19.10
C ALA A 291 3.58 8.85 19.28
N ASP A 292 3.04 9.47 18.23
CA ASP A 292 2.58 10.85 18.25
C ASP A 292 1.49 11.08 19.31
N LEU A 293 0.50 10.18 19.38
CA LEU A 293 -0.65 10.32 20.27
C LEU A 293 -0.26 10.13 21.74
N ARG A 294 0.65 9.19 22.03
CA ARG A 294 1.20 9.01 23.38
C ARG A 294 2.01 10.22 23.83
N GLU A 295 2.85 10.75 22.95
CA GLU A 295 3.64 11.95 23.23
C GLU A 295 2.75 13.16 23.54
N LEU A 296 1.73 13.40 22.71
CA LEU A 296 0.77 14.50 22.93
C LEU A 296 -0.04 14.35 24.23
N ASN A 297 -0.30 13.13 24.68
CA ASN A 297 -0.96 12.84 25.95
C ASN A 297 -0.01 12.90 27.17
N GLY A 298 1.29 13.16 26.98
CA GLY A 298 2.27 13.11 28.05
C GLY A 298 2.59 11.70 28.56
N GLU A 299 2.14 10.66 27.86
CA GLU A 299 2.48 9.27 28.11
C GLU A 299 3.88 9.01 27.56
N GLY A 300 4.90 9.26 28.38
CA GLY A 300 6.29 8.95 28.02
C GLY A 300 6.46 7.49 27.58
N GLY A 301 7.28 7.25 26.55
CA GLY A 301 7.54 5.92 26.02
C GLY A 301 6.78 5.58 24.74
N ALA A 302 6.97 6.38 23.69
CA ALA A 302 6.63 5.95 22.34
C ALA A 302 7.27 4.57 22.07
N PRO A 303 6.53 3.58 21.53
CA PRO A 303 7.14 2.33 21.12
C PRO A 303 8.31 2.61 20.17
N PRO A 304 9.42 1.86 20.26
CA PRO A 304 10.56 2.10 19.39
C PRO A 304 10.10 2.06 17.94
N MET A 305 10.35 3.15 17.20
CA MET A 305 10.01 3.23 15.79
C MET A 305 10.59 2.01 15.06
N PRO A 306 9.78 1.30 14.25
CA PRO A 306 10.27 0.13 13.55
C PRO A 306 11.46 0.55 12.67
N LYS A 307 12.60 -0.11 12.89
CA LYS A 307 13.81 0.13 12.09
C LYS A 307 13.67 -0.64 10.79
N ALA A 308 14.11 -0.04 9.68
CA ALA A 308 14.14 -0.74 8.40
C ALA A 308 15.06 -1.97 8.50
N VAL A 309 14.53 -3.15 8.20
CA VAL A 309 15.29 -4.40 8.10
C VAL A 309 15.50 -4.69 6.62
N ASN A 310 16.76 -4.85 6.18
CA ASN A 310 17.11 -4.99 4.76
C ASN A 310 16.51 -3.88 3.86
N TYR A 311 16.57 -2.63 4.35
CA TYR A 311 15.96 -1.45 3.73
C TYR A 311 14.43 -1.46 3.66
N CYS A 312 13.75 -2.52 4.09
CA CYS A 312 12.29 -2.56 4.14
C CYS A 312 11.79 -2.03 5.49
N LEU A 313 11.02 -0.95 5.43
CA LEU A 313 10.19 -0.48 6.52
C LEU A 313 8.84 -1.18 6.40
N GLN A 314 8.45 -1.99 7.39
CA GLN A 314 7.17 -2.70 7.40
C GLN A 314 6.11 -1.96 8.20
#